data_AF-A0A4Y3FP49-F1
#
_entry.id   AF-A0A4Y3FP49-F1
#
_cell.length_a   1.000
_cell.length_b   1.000
_cell.length_c   1.000
_cell.angle_alpha   90.00
_cell.angle_beta   90.00
_cell.angle_gamma   90.00
#
_symmetry.space_group_name_H-M   'P 1'
#
loop_
_entity.id
_entity.type
_entity.pdbx_description
1 polymer ?
#
loop_
_entity_poly.entity_id
_entity_poly.type
_entity_poly.pdbx_seq_one_letter_code
_entity_poly.pdbx_strand_id
1 'polypeptide(L)'
;MGFKIEYHKLQIKGAVFMPKEYLDLDEKDRMIISLLKDRPDISQSEIAGKVGISQPSVGVRLRKLKSKGAVSFLIGMNFKKVGLYLAKVDLTAKNTAKVLDSFKGCPYFLNGLIVSGKNNLCLFLVGEDISTLEAIVDRHLRSNPCATDVEMNVIITSSDSLVFPVRMTFNNNQNPPCDSEGKCDICPYYESERCLGCPITGHYRGTFW
;
A
#
# COMPACT_ATOMS: atom_id res chain seq x y z
N MET A 1 0.51 -0.20 26.00
CA MET A 1 -0.04 0.93 25.22
C MET A 1 -0.08 0.50 23.76
N GLY A 2 -1.23 0.04 23.28
CA GLY A 2 -1.37 -0.44 21.90
C GLY A 2 -1.41 0.73 20.93
N PHE A 3 -0.43 0.82 20.03
CA PHE A 3 -0.50 1.72 18.90
C PHE A 3 -1.61 1.25 17.95
N LYS A 4 -2.77 1.90 17.99
CA LYS A 4 -3.74 1.83 16.90
C LYS A 4 -3.11 2.57 15.71
N ILE A 5 -2.47 1.83 14.82
CA ILE A 5 -2.09 2.34 13.50
C ILE A 5 -3.39 2.39 12.69
N GLU A 6 -4.09 3.54 12.73
CA GLU A 6 -5.10 3.84 11.74
C GLU A 6 -4.40 4.08 10.41
N TYR A 7 -4.22 3.02 9.63
CA TYR A 7 -4.15 3.20 8.19
C TYR A 7 -5.47 3.89 7.82
N HIS A 8 -5.42 5.14 7.36
CA HIS A 8 -6.54 5.77 6.69
C HIS A 8 -6.83 4.97 5.40
N LYS A 9 -7.47 3.81 5.54
CA LYS A 9 -8.23 3.20 4.46
C LYS A 9 -9.35 4.18 4.21
N LEU A 10 -9.19 5.03 3.19
CA LEU A 10 -10.29 5.77 2.62
C LEU A 10 -11.42 4.77 2.41
N GLN A 11 -12.59 5.00 3.03
CA GLN A 11 -13.77 4.22 2.69
C GLN A 11 -14.14 4.62 1.27
N ILE A 12 -13.84 3.73 0.32
CA ILE A 12 -14.09 3.96 -1.10
C ILE A 12 -15.57 3.66 -1.38
N LYS A 13 -16.45 4.57 -0.98
CA LYS A 13 -17.80 4.67 -1.56
C LYS A 13 -17.86 5.94 -2.41
N GLY A 14 -17.76 5.78 -3.73
CA GLY A 14 -18.05 6.82 -4.72
C GLY A 14 -17.13 8.05 -4.72
N ALA A 15 -15.93 7.98 -4.14
CA ALA A 15 -15.09 9.17 -3.94
C ALA A 15 -14.33 9.57 -5.22
N VAL A 16 -14.89 10.53 -5.96
CA VAL A 16 -14.07 11.49 -6.72
C VAL A 16 -13.14 12.17 -5.72
N PHE A 17 -11.83 12.27 -6.03
CA PHE A 17 -10.88 13.00 -5.18
C PHE A 17 -11.20 14.50 -5.24
N MET A 18 -12.09 14.94 -4.35
CA MET A 18 -12.37 16.37 -4.13
C MET A 18 -11.49 16.84 -2.97
N PRO A 19 -10.56 17.78 -3.19
CA PRO A 19 -9.79 18.34 -2.08
C PRO A 19 -10.74 19.03 -1.09
N LYS A 20 -10.70 18.61 0.18
CA LYS A 20 -11.61 19.12 1.22
C LYS A 20 -11.34 20.58 1.59
N GLU A 21 -10.12 21.07 1.44
CA GLU A 21 -9.70 22.46 1.71
C GLU A 21 -8.31 22.70 1.08
N TYR A 22 -8.06 23.89 0.53
CA TYR A 22 -6.71 24.28 0.11
C TYR A 22 -5.89 24.67 1.33
N LEU A 23 -4.77 23.98 1.53
CA LEU A 23 -3.84 24.30 2.60
C LEU A 23 -3.00 25.51 2.21
N ASP A 24 -3.20 26.63 2.89
CA ASP A 24 -2.31 27.78 2.76
C ASP A 24 -0.96 27.51 3.47
N LEU A 25 0.09 27.42 2.67
CA LEU A 25 1.46 27.09 3.07
C LEU A 25 2.36 28.31 2.80
N ASP A 26 2.88 28.90 3.87
CA ASP A 26 3.88 29.97 3.77
C ASP A 26 5.27 29.41 3.42
N GLU A 27 6.23 30.32 3.19
CA GLU A 27 7.60 29.97 2.84
C GLU A 27 8.26 29.06 3.88
N LYS A 28 8.04 29.33 5.17
CA LYS A 28 8.65 28.58 6.27
C LYS A 28 8.09 27.17 6.35
N ASP A 29 6.78 27.00 6.14
CA ASP A 29 6.16 25.69 6.04
C ASP A 29 6.75 24.87 4.88
N ARG A 30 6.97 25.48 3.72
CA ARG A 30 7.61 24.83 2.56
C ARG A 30 9.05 24.41 2.85
N MET A 31 9.85 25.26 3.50
CA MET A 31 11.21 24.91 3.91
C MET A 31 11.23 23.72 4.89
N ILE A 32 10.32 23.71 5.87
CA ILE A 32 10.20 22.61 6.84
C ILE A 32 9.88 21.29 6.12
N ILE A 33 8.91 21.31 5.19
CA ILE A 33 8.52 20.12 4.42
C ILE A 33 9.70 19.60 3.58
N SER A 34 10.42 20.49 2.89
CA SER A 34 11.60 20.11 2.10
C SER A 34 12.69 19.46 2.93
N LEU A 35 13.00 20.02 4.11
CA LEU A 35 14.00 19.46 5.03
C LEU A 35 13.60 18.06 5.53
N LEU A 36 12.32 17.86 5.83
CA LEU A 36 11.80 16.56 6.25
C LEU A 36 11.83 15.52 5.12
N LYS A 37 11.57 15.94 3.89
CA LYS A 37 11.61 15.04 2.72
C LYS A 37 13.02 14.51 2.47
N ASP A 38 14.05 15.34 2.64
CA ASP A 38 15.44 14.92 2.42
C ASP A 38 16.05 14.20 3.65
N ARG A 39 15.67 14.60 4.87
CA ARG A 39 16.10 13.94 6.12
C ARG A 39 14.93 13.80 7.10
N PRO A 40 14.15 12.71 7.03
CA PRO A 40 12.93 12.53 7.85
C PRO A 40 13.15 12.50 9.36
N ASP A 41 14.36 12.19 9.81
CA ASP A 41 14.81 12.12 11.21
C ASP A 41 15.43 13.43 11.73
N ILE A 42 15.42 14.51 10.94
CA ILE A 42 15.95 15.82 11.35
C ILE A 42 15.29 16.36 12.63
N SER A 43 16.10 16.86 13.56
CA SER A 43 15.62 17.43 14.82
C SER A 43 14.97 18.81 14.64
N GLN A 44 14.04 19.17 15.52
CA GLN A 44 13.37 20.49 15.46
C GLN A 44 14.34 21.66 15.69
N SER A 45 15.40 21.45 16.48
CA SER A 45 16.45 22.45 16.71
C SER A 45 17.27 22.69 15.44
N GLU A 46 17.60 21.64 14.70
CA GLU A 46 18.28 21.80 13.40
C GLU A 46 17.39 22.45 12.35
N ILE A 47 16.09 22.10 12.30
CA ILE A 47 15.12 22.79 11.44
C ILE A 47 15.08 24.27 11.80
N ALA A 48 14.98 24.60 13.09
CA ALA A 48 14.94 25.98 13.58
C ALA A 48 16.15 26.80 13.10
N GLY A 49 17.35 26.24 13.22
CA GLY A 49 18.59 26.85 12.73
C GLY A 49 18.58 27.07 11.21
N LYS A 50 18.14 26.08 10.42
CA LYS A 50 18.10 26.18 8.95
C LYS A 50 17.00 27.12 8.43
N VAL A 51 15.87 27.21 9.14
CA VAL A 51 14.69 27.98 8.72
C VAL A 51 14.73 29.42 9.25
N GLY A 52 15.52 29.68 10.29
CA GLY A 52 15.66 31.01 10.91
C GLY A 52 14.48 31.36 11.82
N ILE A 53 13.93 30.39 12.54
CA ILE A 53 12.83 30.59 13.51
C ILE A 53 13.12 29.85 14.81
N SER A 54 12.38 30.14 15.88
CA SER A 54 12.55 29.43 17.16
C SER A 54 12.13 27.96 17.05
N GLN A 55 12.75 27.08 17.84
CA GLN A 55 12.34 25.66 17.93
C GLN A 55 10.86 25.51 18.34
N PRO A 56 10.31 26.25 19.32
CA PRO A 56 8.86 26.20 19.59
C PRO A 56 8.00 26.54 18.38
N SER A 57 8.40 27.53 17.55
CA SER A 57 7.70 27.89 16.32
C SER A 57 7.70 26.75 15.30
N VAL A 58 8.82 26.03 15.14
CA VAL A 58 8.88 24.80 14.32
C VAL A 58 7.88 23.76 14.86
N GLY A 59 7.86 23.55 16.17
CA GLY A 59 6.97 22.59 16.81
C GLY A 59 5.49 22.88 16.55
N VAL A 60 5.08 24.15 16.63
CA VAL A 60 3.70 24.58 16.31
C VAL A 60 3.36 24.30 14.84
N ARG A 61 4.25 24.68 13.92
CA ARG A 61 4.07 24.47 12.47
C ARG A 61 3.98 22.99 12.13
N LEU A 62 4.88 22.16 12.64
CA LEU A 62 4.84 20.71 12.43
C LEU A 62 3.54 20.08 12.94
N ARG A 63 3.03 20.49 14.12
CA ARG A 63 1.73 20.01 14.60
C ARG A 63 0.60 20.38 13.65
N LYS A 64 0.55 21.63 13.18
CA LYS A 64 -0.44 22.11 12.20
C LYS A 64 -0.34 21.35 10.87
N LEU A 65 0.86 21.15 10.34
CA LEU A 65 1.10 20.43 9.09
C LEU A 65 0.67 18.96 9.20
N LYS A 66 0.98 18.29 10.31
CA LYS A 66 0.53 16.91 10.58
C LYS A 66 -1.00 16.84 10.74
N SER A 67 -1.59 17.72 11.55
CA SER A 67 -3.04 17.69 11.80
C SER A 67 -3.86 17.96 10.54
N LYS A 68 -3.31 18.73 9.59
CA LYS A 68 -3.93 19.01 8.29
C LYS A 68 -3.57 18.01 7.20
N GLY A 69 -2.80 16.96 7.50
CA GLY A 69 -2.40 15.93 6.53
C GLY A 69 -1.32 16.37 5.52
N ALA A 70 -0.76 17.57 5.67
CA ALA A 70 0.29 18.11 4.81
C ALA A 70 1.62 17.36 4.94
N VAL A 71 1.88 16.87 6.16
CA VAL A 71 3.04 16.05 6.49
C VAL A 71 2.54 14.75 7.10
N SER A 72 2.91 13.64 6.47
CA SER A 72 2.68 12.29 6.96
C SER A 72 4.00 11.54 7.03
N PHE A 73 4.15 10.66 8.03
CA PHE A 73 5.33 9.80 8.18
C PHE A 73 4.93 8.37 7.87
N LEU A 74 5.74 7.70 7.07
CA LEU A 74 5.54 6.31 6.69
C LEU A 74 6.80 5.53 6.99
N ILE A 75 6.64 4.39 7.67
CA ILE A 75 7.71 3.41 7.83
C ILE A 75 7.44 2.30 6.82
N GLY A 76 8.43 2.04 5.98
CA GLY A 76 8.32 1.05 4.92
C GLY A 76 9.63 0.33 4.69
N MET A 77 9.54 -0.75 3.92
CA MET A 77 10.67 -1.55 3.49
C MET A 77 10.99 -1.20 2.03
N ASN A 78 12.27 -1.18 1.70
CA ASN A 78 12.69 -1.02 0.31
C ASN A 78 12.62 -2.39 -0.39
N PHE A 79 11.59 -2.60 -1.21
CA PHE A 79 11.30 -3.90 -1.82
C PHE A 79 12.46 -4.50 -2.60
N LYS A 80 13.16 -3.67 -3.38
CA LYS A 80 14.35 -4.11 -4.13
C LYS A 80 15.45 -4.63 -3.21
N LYS A 81 15.61 -4.05 -2.02
CA LYS A 81 16.66 -4.47 -1.07
C LYS A 81 16.27 -5.71 -0.26
N VAL A 82 14.99 -6.04 -0.18
CA VAL A 82 14.48 -7.16 0.64
C VAL A 82 13.94 -8.32 -0.19
N GLY A 83 14.22 -8.34 -1.50
CA GLY A 83 13.87 -9.46 -2.38
C GLY A 83 12.39 -9.56 -2.72
N LEU A 84 11.64 -8.45 -2.67
CA LEU A 84 10.22 -8.42 -3.03
C LEU A 84 10.00 -7.84 -4.43
N TYR A 85 9.13 -8.49 -5.19
CA TYR A 85 8.60 -8.03 -6.47
C TYR A 85 7.34 -7.18 -6.26
N LEU A 86 7.20 -6.14 -7.08
CA LEU A 86 6.02 -5.27 -7.11
C LEU A 86 5.33 -5.45 -8.46
N ALA A 87 4.06 -5.86 -8.45
CA ALA A 87 3.21 -5.94 -9.62
C ALA A 87 2.19 -4.80 -9.63
N LYS A 88 2.02 -4.20 -10.80
CA LYS A 88 0.93 -3.29 -11.15
C LYS A 88 -0.11 -4.09 -11.93
N VAL A 89 -1.37 -4.03 -11.51
CA VAL A 89 -2.47 -4.73 -12.17
C VAL A 89 -3.56 -3.73 -12.55
N ASP A 90 -3.74 -3.50 -13.84
CA ASP A 90 -4.84 -2.68 -14.35
C ASP A 90 -6.01 -3.58 -14.74
N LEU A 91 -7.23 -3.14 -14.43
CA LEU A 91 -8.43 -3.88 -14.78
C LEU A 91 -9.66 -2.98 -14.87
N THR A 92 -10.66 -3.46 -15.60
CA THR A 92 -11.99 -2.85 -15.65
C THR A 92 -12.92 -3.63 -14.73
N ALA A 93 -13.39 -2.98 -13.66
CA ALA A 93 -14.32 -3.57 -12.71
C ALA A 93 -15.75 -3.01 -12.91
N LYS A 94 -16.75 -3.89 -13.03
CA LYS A 94 -18.17 -3.50 -12.99
C LYS A 94 -18.56 -2.86 -11.66
N ASN A 95 -17.91 -3.31 -10.58
CA ASN A 95 -18.04 -2.76 -9.24
C ASN A 95 -16.65 -2.72 -8.59
N THR A 96 -16.01 -1.56 -8.64
CA THR A 96 -14.67 -1.33 -8.11
C THR A 96 -14.60 -1.57 -6.61
N ALA A 97 -15.61 -1.14 -5.84
CA ALA A 97 -15.67 -1.33 -4.40
C ALA A 97 -15.69 -2.82 -4.03
N LYS A 98 -16.50 -3.63 -4.71
CA LYS A 98 -16.57 -5.08 -4.48
C LYS A 98 -15.24 -5.78 -4.75
N VAL A 99 -14.55 -5.40 -5.82
CA VAL A 99 -13.22 -5.95 -6.13
C VAL A 99 -12.21 -5.52 -5.06
N LEU A 100 -12.19 -4.25 -4.66
CA LEU A 100 -11.26 -3.79 -3.61
C LEU A 100 -11.54 -4.45 -2.25
N ASP A 101 -12.81 -4.67 -1.91
CA ASP A 101 -13.21 -5.34 -0.67
C ASP A 101 -12.73 -6.80 -0.62
N SER A 102 -12.64 -7.51 -1.76
CA SER A 102 -12.10 -8.89 -1.78
C SER A 102 -10.60 -8.97 -1.52
N PHE A 103 -9.86 -7.86 -1.57
CA PHE A 103 -8.44 -7.81 -1.18
C PHE A 103 -8.25 -7.30 0.26
N LYS A 104 -9.33 -7.00 0.98
CA LYS A 104 -9.25 -6.44 2.32
C LYS A 104 -8.60 -7.43 3.28
N GLY A 105 -7.37 -7.11 3.68
CA GLY A 105 -6.60 -7.95 4.61
C GLY A 105 -5.72 -8.99 3.93
N CYS A 106 -5.70 -9.04 2.59
CA CYS A 106 -4.74 -9.83 1.83
C CYS A 106 -3.30 -9.35 2.14
N PRO A 107 -2.38 -10.25 2.56
CA PRO A 107 -0.97 -9.91 2.81
C PRO A 107 -0.23 -9.36 1.59
N TYR A 108 -0.61 -9.84 0.41
CA TYR A 108 -0.01 -9.49 -0.87
C TYR A 108 -0.54 -8.17 -1.46
N PHE A 109 -1.62 -7.61 -0.90
CA PHE A 109 -2.23 -6.39 -1.40
C PHE A 109 -1.63 -5.15 -0.75
N LEU A 110 -1.02 -4.25 -1.54
CA LEU A 110 -0.46 -3.00 -1.06
C LEU A 110 -1.44 -1.84 -1.15
N ASN A 111 -2.00 -1.61 -2.35
CA ASN A 111 -2.86 -0.47 -2.60
C ASN A 111 -3.77 -0.71 -3.81
N GLY A 112 -4.87 0.03 -3.87
CA GLY A 112 -5.82 0.03 -4.98
C GLY A 112 -6.29 1.43 -5.28
N LEU A 113 -6.26 1.79 -6.56
CA LEU A 113 -6.58 3.11 -7.07
C LEU A 113 -7.75 3.00 -8.03
N ILE A 114 -8.82 3.76 -7.78
CA ILE A 114 -9.84 4.00 -8.81
C ILE A 114 -9.30 5.10 -9.71
N VAL A 115 -9.14 4.79 -10.98
CA VAL A 115 -8.52 5.66 -11.97
C VAL A 115 -9.49 5.97 -13.10
N SER A 116 -9.31 7.11 -13.75
CA SER A 116 -9.95 7.39 -15.04
C SER A 116 -9.10 6.83 -16.18
N GLY A 117 -9.72 6.53 -17.32
CA GLY A 117 -9.04 6.02 -18.50
C GLY A 117 -9.68 4.75 -19.03
N LYS A 118 -8.89 3.95 -19.76
CA LYS A 118 -9.31 2.68 -20.36
C LYS A 118 -9.76 1.66 -19.30
N ASN A 119 -8.97 1.53 -18.24
CA ASN A 119 -9.27 0.73 -17.07
C ASN A 119 -9.72 1.65 -15.93
N ASN A 120 -10.60 1.17 -15.06
CA ASN A 120 -11.15 1.97 -13.95
C ASN A 120 -10.56 1.61 -12.57
N LEU A 121 -9.65 0.63 -12.54
CA LEU A 121 -9.01 0.15 -11.32
C LEU A 121 -7.54 -0.21 -11.60
N CYS A 122 -6.65 0.19 -10.69
CA CYS A 122 -5.24 -0.17 -10.70
C CYS A 122 -4.84 -0.67 -9.31
N LEU A 123 -4.31 -1.89 -9.21
CA LEU A 123 -3.87 -2.51 -7.97
C LEU A 123 -2.35 -2.63 -7.93
N PHE A 124 -1.78 -2.50 -6.74
CA PHE A 124 -0.39 -2.83 -6.46
C PHE A 124 -0.34 -4.06 -5.57
N LEU A 125 0.32 -5.12 -6.05
CA LEU A 125 0.55 -6.36 -5.33
C LEU A 125 2.05 -6.56 -5.08
N VAL A 126 2.40 -7.17 -3.95
CA VAL A 126 3.78 -7.49 -3.58
C VAL A 126 3.93 -8.98 -3.34
N GLY A 127 5.08 -9.57 -3.64
CA GLY A 127 5.34 -11.00 -3.47
C GLY A 127 6.83 -11.32 -3.52
N GLU A 128 7.23 -12.48 -3.02
CA GLU A 128 8.62 -12.96 -3.11
C GLU A 128 8.97 -13.52 -4.48
N ASP A 129 7.96 -13.92 -5.27
CA ASP A 129 8.14 -14.45 -6.61
C ASP A 129 6.99 -14.01 -7.52
N ILE A 130 7.27 -14.01 -8.83
CA ILE A 130 6.33 -13.55 -9.84
C ILE A 130 5.19 -14.56 -10.03
N SER A 131 5.45 -15.86 -9.87
CA SER A 131 4.44 -16.92 -10.05
C SER A 131 3.32 -16.82 -9.03
N THR A 132 3.64 -16.54 -7.75
CA THR A 132 2.65 -16.28 -6.70
C THR A 132 1.78 -15.08 -7.04
N LEU A 133 2.37 -13.99 -7.54
CA LEU A 133 1.63 -12.80 -7.95
C LEU A 133 0.68 -13.10 -9.12
N GLU A 134 1.17 -13.84 -10.12
CA GLU A 134 0.37 -14.26 -11.27
C GLU A 134 -0.78 -15.18 -10.84
N ALA A 135 -0.53 -16.16 -9.96
CA ALA A 135 -1.55 -17.04 -9.41
C ALA A 135 -2.64 -16.28 -8.66
N ILE A 136 -2.28 -15.23 -7.91
CA ILE A 136 -3.24 -14.35 -7.24
C ILE A 136 -4.11 -13.61 -8.27
N VAL A 137 -3.49 -13.06 -9.32
CA VAL A 137 -4.21 -12.35 -10.39
C VAL A 137 -5.16 -13.31 -11.14
N ASP A 138 -4.69 -14.49 -11.51
CA ASP A 138 -5.51 -15.51 -12.17
C ASP A 138 -6.70 -15.92 -11.31
N ARG A 139 -6.42 -16.27 -10.06
CA ARG A 139 -7.42 -16.85 -9.16
C ARG A 139 -8.45 -15.84 -8.66
N HIS A 140 -8.06 -14.59 -8.42
CA HIS A 140 -8.93 -13.60 -7.77
C HIS A 140 -9.41 -12.47 -8.67
N LEU A 141 -8.76 -12.24 -9.82
CA LEU A 141 -9.14 -11.18 -10.76
C LEU A 141 -9.63 -11.77 -12.09
N ARG A 142 -8.84 -12.59 -12.79
CA ARG A 142 -9.24 -13.11 -14.12
C ARG A 142 -10.45 -14.05 -14.05
N SER A 143 -10.62 -14.78 -12.95
CA SER A 143 -11.79 -15.62 -12.69
C SER A 143 -13.01 -14.83 -12.17
N ASN A 144 -12.84 -13.56 -11.78
CA ASN A 144 -13.85 -12.78 -11.09
C ASN A 144 -14.84 -12.18 -12.10
N PRO A 145 -16.15 -12.51 -12.02
CA PRO A 145 -17.15 -12.04 -12.99
C PRO A 145 -17.37 -10.51 -12.98
N CYS A 146 -16.86 -9.83 -11.95
CA CYS A 146 -16.88 -8.37 -11.84
C CYS A 146 -15.66 -7.70 -12.49
N ALA A 147 -14.65 -8.45 -12.95
CA ALA A 147 -13.43 -7.91 -13.55
C ALA A 147 -13.27 -8.35 -15.01
N THR A 148 -12.83 -7.42 -15.86
CA THR A 148 -12.47 -7.64 -17.26
C THR A 148 -11.17 -6.90 -17.59
N ASP A 149 -10.56 -7.20 -18.74
CA ASP A 149 -9.38 -6.48 -19.25
C ASP A 149 -8.23 -6.42 -18.23
N VAL A 150 -7.97 -7.55 -17.56
CA VAL A 150 -6.98 -7.65 -16.50
C VAL A 150 -5.57 -7.77 -17.09
N GLU A 151 -4.76 -6.74 -16.88
CA GLU A 151 -3.38 -6.65 -17.33
C GLU A 151 -2.43 -6.57 -16.13
N MET A 152 -1.50 -7.51 -16.03
CA MET A 152 -0.49 -7.52 -14.97
C MET A 152 0.88 -7.16 -15.54
N ASN A 153 1.55 -6.21 -14.91
CA ASN A 153 2.89 -5.75 -15.24
C ASN A 153 3.77 -5.82 -14.00
N VAL A 154 4.95 -6.44 -14.11
CA VAL A 154 5.94 -6.46 -13.02
C VAL A 154 6.84 -5.23 -13.14
N ILE A 155 7.02 -4.49 -12.05
CA ILE A 155 7.91 -3.34 -12.02
C ILE A 155 9.36 -3.83 -11.92
N ILE A 156 10.12 -3.65 -13.00
CA ILE A 156 11.52 -4.09 -13.11
C ILE A 156 12.47 -3.10 -12.42
N THR A 157 12.21 -1.80 -12.56
CA THR A 157 13.06 -0.74 -12.01
C THR A 157 12.24 0.52 -11.73
N SER A 158 12.81 1.42 -10.94
CA SER A 158 12.24 2.71 -10.56
C SER A 158 13.33 3.78 -10.47
N SER A 159 12.99 5.04 -10.73
CA SER A 159 13.91 6.18 -10.55
C SER A 159 14.33 6.35 -9.09
N ASP A 160 13.37 6.15 -8.19
CA ASP A 160 13.52 6.31 -6.75
C ASP A 160 13.31 4.99 -6.02
N SER A 161 13.60 4.97 -4.73
CA SER A 161 13.41 3.77 -3.90
C SER A 161 11.93 3.43 -3.71
N LEU A 162 11.58 2.15 -3.92
CA LEU A 162 10.24 1.61 -3.64
C LEU A 162 10.11 1.30 -2.14
N VAL A 163 9.94 2.33 -1.32
CA VAL A 163 9.73 2.21 0.13
C VAL A 163 8.24 2.21 0.45
N PHE A 164 7.72 1.05 0.85
CA PHE A 164 6.30 0.88 1.15
C PHE A 164 6.08 0.16 2.49
N PRO A 165 4.99 0.49 3.22
CA PRO A 165 4.62 -0.22 4.43
C PRO A 165 4.21 -1.64 4.05
N VAL A 166 4.71 -2.62 4.78
CA VAL A 166 4.26 -4.02 4.67
C VAL A 166 3.86 -4.49 6.05
N ARG A 167 2.74 -5.20 6.10
CA ARG A 167 2.33 -5.90 7.31
C ARG A 167 3.17 -7.16 7.42
N MET A 168 3.98 -7.26 8.47
CA MET A 168 4.86 -8.41 8.72
C MET A 168 4.21 -9.46 9.64
N THR A 169 3.20 -9.07 10.43
CA THR A 169 2.57 -9.98 11.40
C THR A 169 1.08 -10.10 11.15
N PHE A 170 0.61 -11.34 11.17
CA PHE A 170 -0.79 -11.70 10.93
C PHE A 170 -1.31 -12.54 12.08
N ASN A 171 -2.61 -12.42 12.35
CA ASN A 171 -3.29 -13.39 13.20
C ASN A 171 -3.67 -14.56 12.29
N ASN A 172 -3.15 -15.75 12.60
CA ASN A 172 -3.47 -16.95 11.83
C ASN A 172 -4.97 -17.19 11.84
N ASN A 173 -5.53 -17.49 10.68
CA ASN A 173 -6.93 -17.84 10.51
C ASN A 173 -7.03 -19.02 9.55
N GLN A 174 -7.95 -19.95 9.80
CA GLN A 174 -8.13 -21.10 8.92
C GLN A 174 -8.60 -20.67 7.51
N ASN A 175 -9.31 -19.55 7.42
CA ASN A 175 -9.82 -19.03 6.15
C ASN A 175 -8.98 -17.84 5.66
N PRO A 176 -8.61 -17.81 4.36
CA PRO A 176 -7.96 -16.66 3.76
C PRO A 176 -8.90 -15.45 3.69
N PRO A 177 -8.38 -14.21 3.66
CA PRO A 177 -9.18 -13.00 3.64
C PRO A 177 -9.87 -12.70 2.30
N CYS A 178 -9.55 -13.45 1.24
CA CYS A 178 -10.00 -13.18 -0.12
C CYS A 178 -11.27 -13.93 -0.52
N ASP A 179 -12.07 -14.39 0.46
CA ASP A 179 -13.32 -15.15 0.30
C ASP A 179 -13.22 -16.33 -0.68
N SER A 180 -12.02 -16.85 -0.92
CA SER A 180 -11.88 -18.10 -1.67
C SER A 180 -12.46 -19.21 -0.82
N GLU A 181 -13.56 -19.81 -1.28
CA GLU A 181 -14.25 -20.95 -0.65
C GLU A 181 -13.35 -22.18 -0.39
N GLY A 182 -12.08 -22.14 -0.80
CA GLY A 182 -11.07 -23.14 -0.52
C GLY A 182 -9.97 -22.58 0.39
N LYS A 183 -9.66 -23.35 1.42
CA LYS A 183 -8.39 -23.29 2.16
C LYS A 183 -7.22 -23.39 1.17
N CYS A 184 -6.09 -22.73 1.47
CA CYS A 184 -4.95 -22.71 0.55
C CYS A 184 -4.35 -24.11 0.31
N ASP A 185 -4.53 -25.05 1.24
CA ASP A 185 -4.06 -26.43 1.16
C ASP A 185 -4.59 -27.20 -0.06
N ILE A 186 -5.84 -26.96 -0.48
CA ILE A 186 -6.50 -27.62 -1.62
C ILE A 186 -6.58 -26.73 -2.87
N CYS A 187 -5.83 -25.64 -2.90
CA CYS A 187 -5.81 -24.73 -4.03
C CYS A 187 -4.96 -25.31 -5.17
N PRO A 188 -5.46 -25.43 -6.41
CA PRO A 188 -4.68 -25.99 -7.53
C PRO A 188 -3.36 -25.26 -7.80
N TYR A 189 -3.31 -23.94 -7.53
CA TYR A 189 -2.07 -23.15 -7.68
C TYR A 189 -1.05 -23.46 -6.57
N TYR A 190 -1.51 -23.79 -5.38
CA TYR A 190 -0.65 -24.17 -4.26
C TYR A 190 -0.15 -25.61 -4.41
N GLU A 191 -1.02 -26.54 -4.80
CA GLU A 191 -0.66 -27.94 -5.07
C GLU A 191 0.33 -28.08 -6.24
N SER A 192 0.18 -27.25 -7.27
CA SER A 192 1.12 -27.19 -8.40
C SER A 192 2.37 -26.34 -8.16
N GLU A 193 2.60 -25.89 -6.92
CA GLU A 193 3.77 -25.06 -6.53
C GLU A 193 3.92 -23.73 -7.29
N ARG A 194 2.84 -23.24 -7.91
CA ARG A 194 2.79 -21.94 -8.60
C ARG A 194 2.49 -20.78 -7.65
N CYS A 195 2.17 -21.06 -6.40
CA CYS A 195 1.87 -20.06 -5.37
C CYS A 195 2.46 -20.51 -4.04
N LEU A 196 3.16 -19.60 -3.35
CA LEU A 196 3.75 -19.86 -2.04
C LEU A 196 2.71 -19.95 -0.90
N GLY A 197 1.42 -19.80 -1.18
CA GLY A 197 0.35 -19.87 -0.18
C GLY A 197 0.11 -18.56 0.55
N CYS A 198 -0.84 -18.50 1.47
CA CYS A 198 -1.19 -17.25 2.16
C CYS A 198 -0.55 -17.17 3.55
N PRO A 199 0.15 -16.07 3.91
CA PRO A 199 0.70 -15.87 5.26
C PRO A 199 -0.32 -15.98 6.40
N ILE A 200 -1.61 -15.76 6.12
CA ILE A 200 -2.68 -15.84 7.13
C ILE A 200 -3.12 -17.28 7.41
N THR A 201 -3.05 -18.18 6.42
CA THR A 201 -3.65 -19.52 6.53
C THR A 201 -2.71 -20.57 7.11
N GLY A 202 -1.46 -20.21 7.43
CA GLY A 202 -0.45 -21.14 7.92
C GLY A 202 0.09 -22.09 6.85
N HIS A 203 -0.31 -21.92 5.58
CA HIS A 203 0.17 -22.68 4.43
C HIS A 203 1.17 -21.88 3.58
N TYR A 204 1.80 -20.87 4.17
CA TYR A 204 2.83 -20.09 3.49
C TYR A 204 4.17 -20.84 3.51
N ARG A 205 4.79 -21.00 2.34
CA ARG A 205 6.06 -21.71 2.13
C ARG A 205 7.24 -20.78 1.86
N GLY A 206 6.99 -19.47 1.81
CA GLY A 206 8.03 -18.49 1.59
C GLY A 206 8.82 -18.16 2.85
N THR A 207 9.65 -17.13 2.77
CA THR A 207 10.63 -16.77 3.82
C THR A 207 10.43 -15.37 4.41
N PHE A 208 9.62 -14.54 3.76
CA PHE A 208 9.50 -13.13 4.06
C PHE A 208 8.47 -12.84 5.16
N TRP A 209 7.32 -13.53 5.13
CA TRP A 209 6.22 -13.34 6.10
C TRP A 209 6.20 -14.36 7.23
#